data_AF-A0A7S2H5U5-F1
#
_entry.id   AF-A0A7S2H5U5-F1
#
_cell.length_a   1.000
_cell.length_b   1.000
_cell.length_c   1.000
_cell.angle_alpha   90.00
_cell.angle_beta   90.00
_cell.angle_gamma   90.00
#
_symmetry.space_group_name_H-M   'P 1'
#
loop_
_entity.id
_entity.type
_entity.pdbx_description
1 polymer ?
#
loop_
_entity_poly.entity_id
_entity_poly.type
_entity_poly.pdbx_seq_one_letter_code
_entity_poly.pdbx_strand_id
1 'polypeptide(L)'
;AGFRDPEDEEPLDSLEPSNRTDLESGGFRHGRRVRVFHQTGHSAGHSILKHGFHPGHVGYCGGGIYFATSPRRTNTKAVGPDSHKGFMIEATIDLGRTKHIHRHACFSSRLSVHALSHTPTSHFLHKYGVDSFTFNPGDGLEYVISDPRRVVSVRRYR
;
A
#
# COMPACT_ATOMS: atom_id res chain seq x y z
N ALA A 1 -36.61 -7.96 44.15
CA ALA A 1 -35.80 -6.78 44.50
C ALA A 1 -34.65 -7.25 45.36
N GLY A 2 -33.44 -7.20 44.83
CA GLY A 2 -32.22 -7.59 45.51
C GLY A 2 -31.09 -6.81 44.86
N PHE A 3 -30.85 -5.61 45.39
CA PHE A 3 -29.75 -4.75 45.00
C PHE A 3 -28.46 -5.49 45.35
N ARG A 4 -27.56 -5.68 44.36
CA ARG A 4 -26.18 -6.10 44.62
C ARG A 4 -25.36 -4.86 44.94
N ASP A 5 -24.59 -4.96 46.01
CA ASP A 5 -23.65 -3.94 46.48
C ASP A 5 -22.58 -3.62 45.42
N PRO A 6 -22.05 -2.39 45.38
CA PRO A 6 -21.11 -1.94 44.36
C PRO A 6 -19.63 -2.17 44.70
N GLU A 7 -19.28 -3.16 45.52
CA GLU A 7 -17.89 -3.37 45.98
C GLU A 7 -17.16 -4.58 45.35
N ASP A 8 -17.66 -5.17 44.26
CA ASP A 8 -16.96 -6.20 43.48
C ASP A 8 -16.18 -5.64 42.26
N GLU A 9 -15.69 -4.40 42.35
CA GLU A 9 -14.71 -3.87 41.38
C GLU A 9 -13.30 -4.10 41.93
N GLU A 10 -12.70 -5.24 41.54
CA GLU A 10 -11.29 -5.54 41.75
C GLU A 10 -10.42 -4.34 41.32
N PRO A 11 -9.56 -3.80 42.21
CA PRO A 11 -8.74 -2.64 41.89
C PRO A 11 -7.88 -2.90 40.65
N LEU A 12 -7.89 -1.94 39.73
CA LEU A 12 -7.10 -1.93 38.50
C LEU A 12 -5.58 -1.82 38.75
N ASP A 13 -5.06 -2.31 39.88
CA ASP A 13 -3.65 -2.23 40.28
C ASP A 13 -3.03 -3.62 40.54
N SER A 14 -3.80 -4.70 40.38
CA SER A 14 -3.34 -6.08 40.59
C SER A 14 -2.92 -6.83 39.32
N LEU A 15 -2.90 -6.18 38.15
CA LEU A 15 -2.40 -6.80 36.92
C LEU A 15 -0.90 -6.55 36.77
N GLU A 16 -0.13 -7.65 36.87
CA GLU A 16 1.31 -7.77 36.65
C GLU A 16 1.85 -6.83 35.54
N PRO A 17 2.97 -6.12 35.77
CA PRO A 17 3.50 -5.09 34.87
C PRO A 17 3.96 -5.60 33.49
N SER A 18 3.94 -6.92 33.24
CA SER A 18 4.34 -7.50 31.96
C SER A 18 3.29 -7.39 30.86
N ASN A 19 2.03 -7.01 31.16
CA ASN A 19 0.94 -6.96 30.18
C ASN A 19 0.39 -5.54 29.89
N ARG A 20 0.99 -4.48 30.44
CA ARG A 20 0.50 -3.09 30.27
C ARG A 20 1.20 -2.25 29.19
N THR A 21 2.15 -2.81 28.44
CA THR A 21 2.89 -2.04 27.41
C THR A 21 2.49 -2.32 25.97
N ASP A 22 1.53 -3.22 25.72
CA ASP A 22 1.19 -3.62 24.34
C ASP A 22 0.00 -2.88 23.70
N LEU A 23 -0.72 -2.01 24.43
CA LEU A 23 -1.91 -1.34 23.90
C LEU A 23 -1.82 0.19 23.76
N GLU A 24 -0.86 0.84 24.42
CA GLU A 24 -0.64 2.30 24.32
C GLU A 24 0.79 2.68 23.98
N SER A 25 1.49 1.79 23.29
CA SER A 25 2.64 2.15 22.47
C SER A 25 2.36 1.66 21.06
N GLY A 26 1.75 2.54 20.24
CA GLY A 26 1.78 2.43 18.79
C GLY A 26 3.22 2.57 18.29
N GLY A 27 4.09 1.64 18.70
CA GLY A 27 5.45 1.54 18.24
C GLY A 27 5.41 1.32 16.75
N PHE A 28 5.94 2.27 16.00
CA PHE A 28 6.16 2.10 14.57
C PHE A 28 7.04 0.87 14.38
N ARG A 29 6.44 -0.28 14.03
CA ARG A 29 7.22 -1.40 13.51
C ARG A 29 7.98 -0.87 12.31
N HIS A 30 9.31 -0.89 12.37
CA HIS A 30 10.13 -0.63 11.20
C HIS A 30 9.68 -1.57 10.07
N GLY A 31 9.10 -0.95 9.05
CA GLY A 31 8.88 -1.43 7.69
C GLY A 31 8.39 -2.86 7.50
N ARG A 32 7.08 -3.03 7.27
CA ARG A 32 6.57 -4.27 6.67
C ARG A 32 7.10 -4.38 5.24
N ARG A 33 8.24 -5.05 5.07
CA ARG A 33 8.79 -5.37 3.76
C ARG A 33 7.98 -6.49 3.12
N VAL A 34 7.55 -6.27 1.89
CA VAL A 34 6.74 -7.24 1.14
C VAL A 34 7.31 -7.48 -0.24
N ARG A 35 7.24 -8.74 -0.68
CA ARG A 35 7.54 -9.13 -2.06
C ARG A 35 6.33 -8.81 -2.94
N VAL A 36 6.59 -8.12 -4.04
CA VAL A 36 5.56 -7.60 -4.94
C VAL A 36 6.01 -7.68 -6.39
N PHE A 37 5.07 -7.47 -7.31
CA PHE A 37 5.28 -7.64 -8.74
C PHE A 37 4.77 -6.43 -9.51
N HIS A 38 5.52 -6.02 -10.53
CA HIS A 38 5.16 -4.94 -11.45
C HIS A 38 5.36 -5.41 -12.88
N GLN A 39 4.34 -5.22 -13.72
CA GLN A 39 4.39 -5.59 -15.13
C GLN A 39 4.46 -4.33 -15.99
N THR A 40 5.37 -4.33 -16.96
CA THR A 40 5.67 -3.18 -17.82
C THR A 40 6.32 -3.64 -19.13
N GLY A 41 6.72 -2.67 -19.97
CA GLY A 41 7.37 -2.89 -21.27
C GLY A 41 8.81 -3.26 -21.15
N HIS A 42 9.37 -3.88 -22.20
CA HIS A 42 10.80 -4.21 -22.22
C HIS A 42 11.67 -2.98 -21.99
N SER A 43 11.43 -1.87 -22.69
CA SER A 43 12.23 -0.64 -22.52
C SER A 43 12.14 -0.08 -21.10
N ALA A 44 10.92 0.12 -20.59
CA ALA A 44 10.68 0.59 -19.22
C ALA A 44 11.24 -0.38 -18.17
N GLY A 45 11.12 -1.68 -18.40
CA GLY A 45 11.61 -2.72 -17.51
C GLY A 45 13.12 -2.69 -17.35
N HIS A 46 13.88 -2.59 -18.45
CA HIS A 46 15.34 -2.42 -18.39
C HIS A 46 15.72 -1.09 -17.72
N SER A 47 14.99 -0.01 -18.00
CA SER A 47 15.23 1.28 -17.33
C SER A 47 15.04 1.18 -15.81
N ILE A 48 13.95 0.55 -15.34
CA ILE A 48 13.68 0.35 -13.92
C ILE A 48 14.77 -0.51 -13.25
N LEU A 49 15.25 -1.56 -13.92
CA LEU A 49 16.34 -2.38 -13.36
C LEU A 49 17.66 -1.60 -13.23
N LYS A 50 17.90 -0.62 -14.11
CA LYS A 50 19.13 0.18 -14.11
C LYS A 50 19.05 1.41 -13.21
N HIS A 51 17.88 2.05 -13.15
CA HIS A 51 17.70 3.38 -12.56
C HIS A 51 16.68 3.42 -11.41
N GLY A 52 15.99 2.32 -11.15
CA GLY A 52 14.92 2.26 -10.15
C GLY A 52 13.55 2.70 -10.68
N PHE A 53 12.54 2.56 -9.83
CA PHE A 53 11.17 2.97 -10.15
C PHE A 53 10.98 4.49 -10.09
N HIS A 54 10.05 4.99 -10.88
CA HIS A 54 9.59 6.39 -10.81
C HIS A 54 8.06 6.38 -10.69
N PRO A 55 7.46 7.30 -9.93
CA PRO A 55 6.00 7.44 -9.89
C PRO A 55 5.46 7.71 -11.30
N GLY A 56 4.36 7.03 -11.65
CA GLY A 56 3.61 7.37 -12.86
C GLY A 56 2.87 8.71 -12.71
N HIS A 57 2.18 9.13 -13.76
CA HIS A 57 1.38 10.36 -13.76
C HIS A 57 -0.11 10.13 -13.46
N VAL A 58 -0.58 8.90 -13.62
CA VAL A 58 -1.99 8.53 -13.49
C VAL A 58 -2.10 7.18 -12.79
N GLY A 59 -3.15 6.99 -11.99
CA GLY A 59 -3.47 5.71 -11.38
C GLY A 59 -4.69 5.78 -10.47
N TYR A 60 -4.95 4.67 -9.78
CA TYR A 60 -6.12 4.49 -8.92
C TYR A 60 -6.32 5.64 -7.94
N CYS A 61 -5.24 6.00 -7.25
CA CYS A 61 -5.15 7.12 -6.32
C CYS A 61 -4.08 8.10 -6.77
N GLY A 62 -3.96 8.30 -8.07
CA GLY A 62 -3.01 9.25 -8.61
C GLY A 62 -1.73 8.68 -9.18
N GLY A 63 -0.82 9.59 -9.50
CA GLY A 63 0.53 9.28 -9.96
C GLY A 63 1.39 8.68 -8.84
N GLY A 64 1.62 7.37 -8.90
CA GLY A 64 2.33 6.58 -7.90
C GLY A 64 2.99 5.34 -8.53
N ILE A 65 3.58 4.50 -7.69
CA ILE A 65 4.16 3.22 -8.11
C ILE A 65 3.28 2.09 -7.58
N TYR A 66 2.64 1.38 -8.50
CA TYR A 66 1.64 0.35 -8.20
C TYR A 66 2.25 -1.03 -8.32
N PHE A 67 1.95 -1.90 -7.36
CA PHE A 67 2.43 -3.27 -7.35
C PHE A 67 1.31 -4.26 -7.02
N ALA A 68 1.33 -5.38 -7.73
CA ALA A 68 0.51 -6.54 -7.42
C ALA A 68 1.18 -7.44 -6.36
N THR A 69 0.36 -8.15 -5.61
CA THR A 69 0.82 -9.12 -4.60
C THR A 69 1.21 -10.48 -5.17
N SER A 70 0.89 -10.76 -6.43
CA SER A 70 1.36 -11.96 -7.10
C SER A 70 1.51 -11.76 -8.62
N PRO A 71 2.35 -12.56 -9.30
CA PRO A 71 2.56 -12.47 -10.74
C PRO A 71 1.27 -12.63 -11.53
N ARG A 72 0.43 -13.62 -11.18
CA ARG A 72 -0.83 -13.87 -11.89
C ARG A 72 -1.79 -12.67 -11.83
N ARG A 73 -1.70 -11.86 -10.78
CA ARG A 73 -2.55 -10.68 -10.55
C ARG A 73 -2.10 -9.45 -11.35
N THR A 74 -0.95 -9.50 -12.03
CA THR A 74 -0.55 -8.45 -12.98
C THR A 74 -1.21 -8.62 -14.34
N ASN A 75 -1.72 -9.82 -14.68
CA ASN A 75 -2.26 -10.10 -16.02
C ASN A 75 -3.50 -9.27 -16.38
N THR A 76 -4.36 -8.98 -15.40
CA THR A 76 -5.54 -8.12 -15.54
C THR A 76 -5.22 -6.63 -15.41
N LYS A 77 -3.96 -6.29 -15.15
CA LYS A 77 -3.48 -4.93 -14.93
C LYS A 77 -2.58 -4.52 -16.09
N ALA A 78 -2.64 -3.23 -16.43
CA ALA A 78 -2.12 -2.70 -17.69
C ALA A 78 -2.82 -3.31 -18.92
N VAL A 79 -4.13 -3.09 -19.11
CA VAL A 79 -4.90 -3.65 -20.25
C VAL A 79 -5.08 -2.66 -21.41
N GLY A 80 -4.44 -1.49 -21.34
CA GLY A 80 -4.47 -0.50 -22.41
C GLY A 80 -3.62 -0.88 -23.62
N PRO A 81 -3.89 -0.34 -24.81
CA PRO A 81 -3.09 -0.57 -26.02
C PRO A 81 -1.60 -0.20 -25.84
N ASP A 82 -1.31 0.78 -24.97
CA ASP A 82 0.06 1.22 -24.62
C ASP A 82 0.62 0.54 -23.35
N SER A 83 -0.02 -0.53 -22.89
CA SER A 83 0.38 -1.20 -21.65
C SER A 83 1.75 -1.87 -21.71
N HIS A 84 2.29 -2.05 -22.92
CA HIS A 84 3.57 -2.69 -23.20
C HIS A 84 3.79 -3.90 -22.29
N LYS A 85 2.99 -4.95 -22.35
CA LYS A 85 3.25 -6.16 -21.55
C LYS A 85 4.51 -6.88 -22.05
N GLY A 86 5.08 -7.77 -21.23
CA GLY A 86 6.19 -8.66 -21.63
C GLY A 86 7.40 -8.60 -20.70
N PHE A 87 7.47 -7.62 -19.80
CA PHE A 87 8.54 -7.52 -18.82
C PHE A 87 7.97 -7.46 -17.40
N MET A 88 8.30 -8.46 -16.59
CA MET A 88 7.88 -8.53 -15.19
C MET A 88 9.06 -8.29 -14.25
N ILE A 89 8.82 -7.46 -13.25
CA ILE A 89 9.76 -7.13 -12.19
C ILE A 89 9.21 -7.68 -10.88
N GLU A 90 10.05 -8.42 -10.17
CA GLU A 90 9.84 -8.72 -8.75
C GLU A 90 10.59 -7.67 -7.94
N ALA A 91 9.94 -7.12 -6.92
CA ALA A 91 10.54 -6.16 -6.01
C ALA A 91 10.26 -6.50 -4.55
N THR A 92 11.13 -6.03 -3.66
CA THR A 92 10.82 -5.90 -2.24
C THR A 92 10.58 -4.43 -1.93
N ILE A 93 9.44 -4.10 -1.33
CA ILE A 93 9.12 -2.72 -0.93
C ILE A 93 8.89 -2.61 0.56
N ASP A 94 9.30 -1.48 1.15
CA ASP A 94 9.00 -1.08 2.52
C ASP A 94 7.71 -0.24 2.55
N LEU A 95 6.66 -0.83 3.11
CA LEU A 95 5.36 -0.18 3.18
C LEU A 95 5.26 0.94 4.22
N GLY A 96 6.16 1.00 5.21
CA GLY A 96 6.01 1.93 6.34
C GLY A 96 4.63 1.83 7.00
N ARG A 97 4.03 3.00 7.29
CA ARG A 97 2.63 3.09 7.72
C ARG A 97 1.72 2.89 6.53
N THR A 98 0.91 1.83 6.53
CA THR A 98 -0.02 1.53 5.44
C THR A 98 -1.45 1.82 5.84
N LYS A 99 -2.20 2.49 4.95
CA LYS A 99 -3.65 2.59 5.08
C LYS A 99 -4.36 1.71 4.06
N HIS A 100 -5.29 0.88 4.52
CA HIS A 100 -6.22 0.22 3.61
C HIS A 100 -7.28 1.23 3.13
N ILE A 101 -7.50 1.30 1.83
CA ILE A 101 -8.49 2.20 1.23
C ILE A 101 -9.54 1.39 0.49
N HIS A 102 -10.79 1.84 0.58
CA HIS A 102 -11.88 1.26 -0.18
C HIS A 102 -11.72 1.58 -1.68
N ARG A 103 -12.25 0.73 -2.56
CA ARG A 103 -12.18 0.93 -4.03
C ARG A 103 -12.71 2.30 -4.49
N HIS A 104 -13.70 2.84 -3.77
CA HIS A 104 -14.29 4.14 -4.10
C HIS A 104 -13.61 5.33 -3.42
N ALA A 105 -12.56 5.11 -2.63
CA ALA A 105 -11.92 6.16 -1.84
C ALA A 105 -11.22 7.23 -2.68
N CYS A 106 -10.80 6.88 -3.89
CA CYS A 106 -10.07 7.78 -4.79
C CYS A 106 -11.00 8.24 -5.91
N PHE A 107 -11.50 9.47 -5.78
CA PHE A 107 -12.35 10.14 -6.75
C PHE A 107 -11.57 11.27 -7.42
N SER A 108 -11.66 11.35 -8.75
CA SER A 108 -11.12 12.45 -9.54
C SER A 108 -12.25 13.39 -9.93
N SER A 109 -12.33 14.55 -9.26
CA SER A 109 -13.31 15.58 -9.58
C SER A 109 -13.16 16.13 -11.01
N ARG A 110 -11.94 16.15 -11.55
CA ARG A 110 -11.66 16.58 -12.93
C ARG A 110 -12.30 15.67 -13.98
N LEU A 111 -12.34 14.37 -13.71
CA LEU A 111 -12.83 13.37 -14.67
C LEU A 111 -14.19 12.80 -14.26
N SER A 112 -14.74 13.20 -13.11
CA SER A 112 -15.96 12.66 -12.50
C SER A 112 -15.99 11.13 -12.40
N VAL A 113 -14.83 10.50 -12.17
CA VAL A 113 -14.69 9.04 -12.03
C VAL A 113 -13.96 8.66 -10.75
N HIS A 114 -14.32 7.51 -10.21
CA HIS A 114 -13.51 6.83 -9.20
C HIS A 114 -12.35 6.09 -9.87
N ALA A 115 -11.28 5.82 -9.12
CA ALA A 115 -10.17 4.97 -9.54
C ALA A 115 -9.30 5.50 -10.69
N LEU A 116 -9.38 6.78 -11.04
CA LEU A 116 -8.52 7.39 -12.05
C LEU A 116 -8.23 8.85 -11.73
N SER A 117 -7.08 9.11 -11.08
CA SER A 117 -6.64 10.47 -10.73
C SER A 117 -5.28 10.80 -11.35
N HIS A 118 -5.09 12.09 -11.67
CA HIS A 118 -3.81 12.68 -12.08
C HIS A 118 -3.08 13.37 -10.94
N THR A 119 -3.73 13.53 -9.77
CA THR A 119 -3.09 14.09 -8.58
C THR A 119 -1.96 13.16 -8.15
N PRO A 120 -0.76 13.64 -7.76
CA PRO A 120 0.28 12.77 -7.25
C PRO A 120 -0.19 11.97 -6.03
N THR A 121 0.11 10.66 -5.96
CA THR A 121 -0.28 9.83 -4.82
C THR A 121 0.30 10.32 -3.49
N SER A 122 1.47 10.97 -3.53
CA SER A 122 2.11 11.62 -2.37
C SER A 122 1.19 12.62 -1.67
N HIS A 123 0.34 13.34 -2.41
CA HIS A 123 -0.62 14.28 -1.84
C HIS A 123 -1.60 13.58 -0.88
N PHE A 124 -2.16 12.44 -1.32
CA PHE A 124 -3.09 11.67 -0.50
C PHE A 124 -2.39 10.99 0.68
N LEU A 125 -1.19 10.46 0.46
CA LEU A 125 -0.39 9.83 1.52
C LEU A 125 -0.08 10.85 2.64
N HIS A 126 0.33 12.06 2.28
CA HIS A 126 0.55 13.16 3.23
C HIS A 126 -0.72 13.53 3.98
N LYS A 127 -1.86 13.68 3.29
CA LYS A 127 -3.16 13.99 3.90
C LYS A 127 -3.57 12.98 4.98
N TYR A 128 -3.23 11.71 4.80
CA TYR A 128 -3.54 10.65 5.76
C TYR A 128 -2.41 10.34 6.74
N GLY A 129 -1.24 11.00 6.63
CA GLY A 129 -0.09 10.73 7.48
C GLY A 129 0.44 9.29 7.34
N VAL A 130 0.40 8.72 6.14
CA VAL A 130 0.82 7.34 5.86
C VAL A 130 1.83 7.30 4.72
N ASP A 131 2.50 6.16 4.58
CA ASP A 131 3.61 5.94 3.65
C ASP A 131 3.21 5.14 2.41
N SER A 132 2.16 4.34 2.53
CA SER A 132 1.61 3.51 1.46
C SER A 132 0.10 3.32 1.58
N PHE A 133 -0.54 2.98 0.46
CA PHE A 133 -1.88 2.42 0.48
C PHE A 133 -1.89 0.95 0.11
N THR A 134 -2.92 0.26 0.59
CA THR A 134 -3.31 -1.05 0.08
C THR A 134 -4.78 -1.07 -0.26
N PHE A 135 -5.14 -1.70 -1.37
CA PHE A 135 -6.52 -1.75 -1.86
C PHE A 135 -6.73 -2.97 -2.74
N ASN A 136 -7.99 -3.32 -2.99
CA ASN A 136 -8.36 -4.37 -3.93
C ASN A 136 -9.38 -3.77 -4.91
N PRO A 137 -9.01 -3.53 -6.18
CA PRO A 137 -9.92 -2.97 -7.17
C PRO A 137 -10.94 -4.00 -7.71
N GLY A 138 -10.90 -5.25 -7.24
CA GLY A 138 -11.82 -6.33 -7.62
C GLY A 138 -11.11 -7.58 -8.13
N ASP A 139 -9.83 -7.48 -8.47
CA ASP A 139 -9.05 -8.54 -9.08
C ASP A 139 -7.77 -8.87 -8.28
N GLY A 140 -7.67 -8.42 -7.02
CA GLY A 140 -6.62 -8.80 -6.07
C GLY A 140 -5.97 -7.63 -5.35
N LEU A 141 -5.33 -7.93 -4.22
CA LEU A 141 -4.68 -6.93 -3.37
C LEU A 141 -3.49 -6.27 -4.08
N GLU A 142 -3.43 -4.95 -3.99
CA GLU A 142 -2.36 -4.10 -4.47
C GLU A 142 -1.75 -3.25 -3.35
N TYR A 143 -0.53 -2.80 -3.62
CA TYR A 143 0.15 -1.77 -2.85
C TYR A 143 0.52 -0.59 -3.75
N VAL A 144 0.43 0.61 -3.19
CA VAL A 144 0.95 1.82 -3.82
C VAL A 144 1.91 2.55 -2.90
N ILE A 145 3.01 3.04 -3.46
CA ILE A 145 3.94 3.97 -2.82
C ILE A 145 4.15 5.18 -3.72
N SER A 146 4.63 6.29 -3.15
CA SER A 146 5.05 7.47 -3.91
C SER A 146 6.54 7.75 -3.86
N ASP A 147 7.25 7.22 -2.86
CA ASP A 147 8.69 7.40 -2.69
C ASP A 147 9.46 6.19 -3.24
N PRO A 148 10.22 6.33 -4.35
CA PRO A 148 11.03 5.26 -4.91
C PRO A 148 12.04 4.65 -3.95
N ARG A 149 12.51 5.41 -2.94
CA ARG A 149 13.50 4.94 -1.96
C ARG A 149 12.96 3.83 -1.07
N ARG A 150 11.63 3.63 -1.07
CA ARG A 150 10.97 2.50 -0.39
C ARG A 150 11.09 1.19 -1.17
N VAL A 151 11.58 1.21 -2.40
CA VAL A 151 11.94 -0.01 -3.13
C VAL A 151 13.32 -0.48 -2.66
N VAL A 152 13.33 -1.59 -1.93
CA VAL A 152 14.52 -2.15 -1.28
C VAL A 152 15.36 -2.98 -2.26
N SER A 153 14.70 -3.72 -3.15
CA SER A 153 15.38 -4.52 -4.16
C SER A 153 14.48 -4.74 -5.37
N VAL A 154 15.10 -4.95 -6.53
CA VAL A 154 14.43 -5.24 -7.80
C VAL A 154 15.18 -6.32 -8.56
N ARG A 155 14.45 -7.19 -9.26
CA ARG A 155 15.00 -8.13 -10.24
C ARG A 155 13.99 -8.43 -11.32
N ARG A 156 14.47 -8.87 -12.48
CA ARG A 156 13.60 -9.45 -13.51
C ARG A 156 12.99 -10.75 -12.96
N TYR A 157 11.67 -10.86 -13.03
CA TYR A 157 10.93 -12.08 -12.73
C TYR A 157 10.98 -13.03 -13.93
N ARG A 158 11.15 -14.33 -13.69
CA ARG A 158 11.31 -15.39 -14.70
C ARG A 158 10.01 -16.16 -14.89
#